data_AF-A0A7W1E3A7-F1
#
_entry.id   AF-A0A7W1E3A7-F1
#
_cell.length_a   1.000
_cell.length_b   1.000
_cell.length_c   1.000
_cell.angle_alpha   90.00
_cell.angle_beta   90.00
_cell.angle_gamma   90.00
#
_symmetry.space_group_name_H-M   'P 1'
#
loop_
_entity.id
_entity.type
_entity.pdbx_description
1 polymer ?
#
loop_
_entity_poly.entity_id
_entity_poly.type
_entity_poly.pdbx_seq_one_letter_code
_entity_poly.pdbx_strand_id
1 'polypeptide(L)'
;GAKVLALEVGFHAEHRDVARNQQAVDRLVGREKKWRRSLGKEPVAGEFLGADGWRRVSETWPDPDLSHPDIAFEIAARLTDYVTVLEPLRSGD
;
A
#
# COMPACT_ATOMS: atom_id res chain seq x y z
N GLY A 1 -9.86 13.16 5.66
CA GLY A 1 -10.59 12.11 4.93
C GLY A 1 -11.10 12.69 3.63
N ALA A 2 -11.36 11.83 2.64
CA ALA A 2 -11.89 12.23 1.33
C ALA A 2 -13.35 12.70 1.41
N LYS A 3 -13.75 13.58 0.49
CA LYS A 3 -15.12 14.08 0.31
C LYS A 3 -15.80 13.49 -0.92
N VAL A 4 -15.02 13.19 -1.96
CA VAL A 4 -15.50 12.65 -3.25
C VAL A 4 -14.87 11.30 -3.53
N LEU A 5 -13.53 11.21 -3.53
CA LEU A 5 -12.81 9.96 -3.79
C LEU A 5 -11.49 9.90 -3.02
N ALA A 6 -11.03 8.69 -2.76
CA ALA A 6 -9.67 8.45 -2.27
C ALA A 6 -8.92 7.63 -3.30
N LEU A 7 -7.71 8.06 -3.66
CA LEU A 7 -6.78 7.23 -4.41
C LEU A 7 -5.96 6.41 -3.42
N GLU A 8 -6.02 5.08 -3.53
CA GLU A 8 -5.17 4.19 -2.75
C GLU A 8 -3.89 3.87 -3.53
N VAL A 9 -2.74 4.00 -2.86
CA VAL A 9 -1.43 3.65 -3.43
C VAL A 9 -0.69 2.76 -2.44
N GLY A 10 -0.30 1.56 -2.89
CA GLY A 10 0.50 0.65 -2.08
C GLY A 10 0.47 -0.80 -2.54
N PHE A 11 0.77 -1.69 -1.60
CA PHE A 11 0.77 -3.13 -1.79
C PHE A 11 -0.57 -3.74 -1.37
N HIS A 12 -1.15 -4.60 -2.21
CA HIS A 12 -2.31 -5.41 -1.88
C HIS A 12 -1.99 -6.90 -1.97
N ALA A 13 -2.60 -7.68 -1.08
CA ALA A 13 -2.65 -9.13 -1.17
C ALA A 13 -4.10 -9.56 -1.45
N GLU A 14 -4.33 -10.05 -2.66
CA GLU A 14 -5.63 -10.32 -3.26
C GLU A 14 -5.79 -11.80 -3.66
N HIS A 15 -5.05 -12.69 -3.00
CA HIS A 15 -5.17 -14.12 -3.22
C HIS A 15 -6.58 -14.61 -2.88
N ARG A 16 -7.05 -15.62 -3.63
CA ARG A 16 -8.31 -16.33 -3.35
C ARG A 16 -8.32 -16.97 -1.95
N ASP A 17 -7.15 -17.39 -1.47
CA ASP A 17 -6.97 -17.93 -0.12
C ASP A 17 -6.68 -16.78 0.87
N VAL A 18 -7.67 -16.48 1.71
CA VAL A 18 -7.59 -15.39 2.72
C VAL A 18 -6.41 -15.58 3.67
N ALA A 19 -6.03 -16.82 3.99
CA ALA A 19 -4.89 -17.06 4.86
C ALA A 19 -3.56 -16.63 4.20
N ARG A 20 -3.45 -16.74 2.87
CA ARG A 20 -2.27 -16.24 2.13
C ARG A 20 -2.20 -14.71 2.14
N ASN A 21 -3.34 -14.02 2.09
CA ASN A 21 -3.38 -12.56 2.19
C ASN A 21 -2.85 -12.10 3.55
N GLN A 22 -3.30 -12.74 4.62
CA GLN A 22 -2.81 -12.45 5.97
C GLN A 22 -1.31 -12.74 6.08
N GLN A 23 -0.83 -13.90 5.62
CA GLN A 23 0.59 -14.24 5.65
C GLN A 23 1.47 -13.24 4.90
N ALA A 24 1.00 -12.73 3.75
CA ALA A 24 1.75 -11.73 2.98
C ALA A 24 1.93 -10.43 3.77
N VAL A 25 0.88 -9.94 4.44
CA VAL A 25 0.95 -8.72 5.25
C VAL A 25 1.65 -8.94 6.59
N ASP A 26 1.53 -10.10 7.23
CA ASP A 26 2.23 -10.41 8.48
C ASP A 26 3.76 -10.30 8.33
N ARG A 27 4.30 -10.74 7.17
CA ARG A 27 5.73 -10.57 6.86
C ARG A 27 6.16 -9.11 6.80
N LEU A 28 5.29 -8.23 6.31
CA LEU A 28 5.53 -6.80 6.20
C LEU A 28 5.34 -6.11 7.57
N VAL A 29 4.31 -6.47 8.32
CA VAL A 29 4.07 -5.99 9.70
C VAL A 29 5.26 -6.34 10.60
N GLY A 30 5.78 -7.56 10.52
CA GLY A 30 6.99 -7.97 11.25
C GLY A 30 8.24 -7.14 10.91
N ARG A 31 8.20 -6.37 9.81
CA ARG A 31 9.28 -5.50 9.32
C ARG A 31 8.87 -4.02 9.29
N GLU A 32 7.84 -3.62 10.04
CA GLU A 32 7.27 -2.27 10.06
C GLU A 32 8.30 -1.16 10.25
N LYS A 33 9.18 -1.31 11.23
CA LYS A 33 10.26 -0.36 11.48
C LYS A 33 11.21 -0.19 10.30
N LYS A 34 11.35 -1.18 9.41
CA LYS A 34 12.23 -1.09 8.23
C LYS A 34 11.55 -0.29 7.14
N TRP A 35 10.34 -0.67 6.71
CA TRP A 35 9.70 0.04 5.60
C TRP A 35 9.20 1.44 6.00
N ARG A 36 8.83 1.68 7.27
CA ARG A 36 8.48 3.05 7.72
C ARG A 36 9.64 4.04 7.63
N ARG A 37 10.89 3.57 7.72
CA ARG A 37 12.06 4.45 7.53
C ARG A 37 12.14 5.02 6.11
N SER A 38 11.62 4.29 5.13
CA SER A 38 11.64 4.70 3.72
C SER A 38 10.32 5.30 3.27
N LEU A 39 9.19 4.70 3.66
CA LEU A 39 7.85 5.11 3.21
C LEU A 39 7.17 6.15 4.12
N GLY A 40 7.71 6.38 5.32
CA GLY A 40 7.13 7.31 6.28
C GLY A 40 5.98 6.74 7.11
N LYS A 41 5.12 7.63 7.62
CA LYS A 41 4.06 7.30 8.59
C LYS A 41 2.69 7.06 7.96
N GLU A 42 2.47 7.56 6.74
CA GLU A 42 1.18 7.50 6.04
C GLU A 42 0.70 6.06 5.72
N PRO A 43 1.57 5.09 5.37
CA PRO A 43 1.11 3.74 5.08
C PRO A 43 0.47 3.06 6.29
N VAL A 44 -0.64 2.37 6.03
CA VAL A 44 -1.41 1.55 6.97
C VAL A 44 -1.38 0.09 6.53
N ALA A 45 -1.05 -0.80 7.46
CA ALA A 45 -1.16 -2.24 7.26
C ALA A 45 -2.48 -2.77 7.84
N GLY A 46 -3.23 -3.57 7.09
CA GLY A 46 -4.48 -4.13 7.59
C GLY A 46 -5.41 -4.69 6.52
N GLU A 47 -6.70 -4.64 6.81
CA GLU A 47 -7.77 -5.04 5.89
C GLU A 47 -7.81 -4.13 4.66
N PHE A 48 -8.22 -4.67 3.52
CA PHE A 48 -8.38 -3.89 2.29
C PHE A 48 -9.58 -2.92 2.37
N LEU A 49 -9.55 -1.82 1.60
CA LEU A 49 -10.68 -0.88 1.51
C LEU A 49 -11.73 -1.40 0.52
N GLY A 50 -12.84 -1.95 1.04
CA GLY A 50 -14.01 -2.30 0.22
C GLY A 50 -14.01 -3.71 -0.38
N ALA A 51 -13.10 -4.60 0.06
CA ALA A 51 -13.14 -6.03 -0.27
C ALA A 51 -12.74 -6.88 0.94
N ASP A 52 -13.66 -7.76 1.35
CA ASP A 52 -13.44 -8.65 2.48
C ASP A 52 -12.39 -9.73 2.16
N GLY A 53 -11.58 -10.07 3.16
CA GLY A 53 -10.55 -11.10 3.06
C GLY A 53 -9.25 -10.70 2.32
N TRP A 54 -9.24 -9.55 1.65
CA TRP A 54 -8.00 -8.96 1.10
C TRP A 54 -7.24 -8.20 2.19
N ARG A 55 -5.96 -7.96 1.94
CA ARG A 55 -5.07 -7.24 2.87
C ARG A 55 -4.24 -6.19 2.14
N ARG A 56 -3.80 -5.17 2.87
CA ARG A 56 -3.05 -4.04 2.32
C ARG A 56 -1.89 -3.61 3.20
N VAL A 57 -0.88 -3.01 2.56
CA VAL A 57 0.02 -2.02 3.15
C VAL A 57 0.04 -0.84 2.18
N SER A 58 -0.78 0.17 2.47
CA SER A 58 -1.07 1.25 1.52
C SER A 58 -1.39 2.56 2.25
N GLU A 59 -1.36 3.66 1.51
CA GLU A 59 -1.85 4.95 1.95
C GLU A 59 -2.97 5.43 1.01
N THR A 60 -3.71 6.43 1.48
CA THR A 60 -4.80 7.04 0.70
C THR A 60 -4.57 8.52 0.52
N TRP A 61 -4.70 8.99 -0.71
CA TRP A 61 -4.67 10.41 -1.05
C TRP A 61 -6.13 10.88 -1.20
N PRO A 62 -6.63 11.71 -0.28
CA PRO A 62 -8.01 12.18 -0.33
C PRO A 62 -8.18 13.29 -1.37
N ASP A 63 -9.13 13.11 -2.28
CA ASP A 63 -9.53 14.09 -3.30
C ASP A 63 -8.34 14.70 -4.10
N PRO A 64 -7.40 13.89 -4.64
CA PRO A 64 -6.32 14.43 -5.46
C PRO A 64 -6.87 15.05 -6.74
N ASP A 65 -6.21 16.10 -7.22
CA ASP A 65 -6.52 16.68 -8.53
C ASP A 65 -6.00 15.76 -9.65
N LEU A 66 -6.85 14.85 -10.10
CA LEU A 66 -6.55 13.92 -11.19
C LEU A 66 -6.44 14.61 -12.56
N SER A 67 -6.77 15.90 -12.67
CA SER A 67 -6.59 16.68 -13.90
C SER A 67 -5.20 17.34 -13.98
N HIS A 68 -4.45 17.36 -12.87
CA HIS A 68 -3.11 17.92 -12.84
C HIS A 68 -2.15 17.10 -13.71
N PRO A 69 -1.37 17.71 -14.61
CA PRO A 69 -0.52 16.97 -15.55
C PRO A 69 0.53 16.07 -14.87
N ASP A 70 0.99 16.45 -13.68
CA ASP A 70 2.05 15.71 -12.97
C ASP A 70 1.52 14.57 -12.10
N ILE A 71 0.21 14.48 -11.87
CA ILE A 71 -0.35 13.51 -10.91
C ILE A 71 -0.01 12.06 -11.28
N ALA A 72 0.04 11.75 -12.58
CA ALA A 72 0.43 10.43 -13.05
C ALA A 72 1.89 10.08 -12.67
N PHE A 73 2.80 11.06 -12.73
CA PHE A 73 4.19 10.88 -12.35
C PHE A 73 4.34 10.75 -10.84
N GLU A 74 3.60 11.53 -10.05
CA GLU A 74 3.60 11.42 -8.59
C GLU A 74 3.11 10.04 -8.14
N ILE A 75 2.02 9.54 -8.72
CA ILE A 75 1.49 8.20 -8.45
C ILE A 75 2.52 7.13 -8.83
N ALA A 76 3.12 7.23 -10.02
CA ALA A 76 4.10 6.26 -10.48
C ALA A 76 5.36 6.25 -9.61
N ALA A 77 5.85 7.42 -9.20
CA ALA A 77 6.97 7.55 -8.28
C ALA A 77 6.63 6.91 -6.93
N ARG A 78 5.43 7.21 -6.39
CA ARG A 78 5.02 6.65 -5.11
C ARG A 78 4.85 5.14 -5.16
N LEU A 79 4.24 4.61 -6.22
CA LEU A 79 4.13 3.16 -6.43
C LEU A 79 5.51 2.51 -6.51
N THR A 80 6.48 3.18 -7.15
CA THR A 80 7.88 2.71 -7.23
C THR A 80 8.50 2.60 -5.85
N ASP A 81 8.29 3.57 -4.96
CA ASP A 81 8.74 3.48 -3.56
C ASP A 81 8.16 2.24 -2.87
N TYR A 82 6.85 2.00 -3.00
CA TYR A 82 6.19 0.86 -2.40
C TYR A 82 6.75 -0.47 -2.90
N VAL A 83 6.90 -0.64 -4.21
CA VAL A 83 7.45 -1.87 -4.80
C VAL A 83 8.88 -2.10 -4.34
N THR A 84 9.74 -1.08 -4.45
CA THR A 84 11.18 -1.21 -4.13
C THR A 84 11.45 -1.43 -2.64
N VAL A 85 10.61 -0.88 -1.76
CA VAL A 85 10.77 -1.04 -0.31
C VAL A 85 10.11 -2.32 0.20
N LEU A 86 8.89 -2.65 -0.23
CA LEU A 86 8.13 -3.75 0.35
C LEU A 86 8.46 -5.10 -0.27
N GLU A 87 8.76 -5.17 -1.58
CA GLU A 87 8.95 -6.46 -2.25
C GLU A 87 10.09 -7.29 -1.65
N PRO A 88 11.30 -6.76 -1.41
CA PRO A 88 12.39 -7.54 -0.78
C PRO A 88 12.01 -8.04 0.62
N LEU A 89 11.33 -7.18 1.40
CA LEU A 89 10.88 -7.51 2.76
C LEU A 89 9.81 -8.61 2.76
N ARG A 90 9.00 -8.71 1.70
CA ARG A 90 7.93 -9.70 1.53
C ARG A 90 8.47 -11.03 1.02
N SER A 91 9.35 -11.01 0.02
CA SER A 91 9.98 -12.20 -0.56
C SER A 91 10.95 -12.86 0.41
N GLY A 92 11.57 -12.07 1.29
CA GLY A 92 12.54 -12.55 2.28
C GLY A 92 14.00 -12.40 1.85
N ASP A 93 14.25 -11.57 0.84
CA ASP A 93 15.59 -11.21 0.36
C ASP A 93 16.26 -10.11 1.22
#